data_AF-A0A1H3G4B7-F1
#
_entry.id   AF-A0A1H3G4B7-F1
#
_cell.length_a   1.000
_cell.length_b   1.000
_cell.length_c   1.000
_cell.angle_alpha   90.00
_cell.angle_beta   90.00
_cell.angle_gamma   90.00
#
_symmetry.space_group_name_H-M   'P 1'
#
loop_
_entity.id
_entity.type
_entity.pdbx_description
1 polymer ?
#
loop_
_entity_poly.entity_id
_entity_poly.type
_entity_poly.pdbx_seq_one_letter_code
_entity_poly.pdbx_strand_id
1 'polypeptide(L)'
;MMSDVSSVPSTIRLLILLSRLRLSPSQSEAALRLCPDISDWGEVTQEAKRHFVLPLVYRHLNDLEPPGLPREALDRMRQTSIAMTRHNLCVVAAQRHLMREVLGPQAIPHLFFKGPALAARYYGDPAGRFCRDIDLLVAHKDMVRLLEAAVASGYRLLKPDGMTPDRQSLTFAVDVHPVITLMSPLGVPVELHRRLDTTGAIYDTDSLLARTENLALGGGRVSVMPTDELFVYLCLHHTRHRWSHLHWLADLDVMQRSPDFDLQAVHACAVRRGLVSTVEASLALYRACAGIGDPRVAVVASHGRELLSVCLTNLQGDRRVELAQRQRNITTDFAFSWQSTMIHRWSHRLHNWLMVWRPSYSDYRPMPLRPHWQWVYRLTRPFRAMGKYFIRLVTPDAPSK
;
A
#
# COMPACT_ATOMS: atom_id res chain seq x y z
N MET A 1 -9.98 9.55 -26.08
CA MET A 1 -10.85 8.36 -26.07
C MET A 1 -11.33 8.16 -24.66
N MET A 2 -12.64 8.25 -24.39
CA MET A 2 -13.20 7.67 -23.18
C MET A 2 -12.72 6.21 -23.16
N SER A 3 -11.99 5.78 -22.12
CA SER A 3 -11.89 4.34 -21.87
C SER A 3 -13.33 3.89 -21.68
N ASP A 4 -13.90 3.27 -22.71
CA ASP A 4 -15.31 2.99 -22.75
C ASP A 4 -15.64 2.06 -21.58
N VAL A 5 -16.29 2.61 -20.55
CA VAL A 5 -16.64 1.86 -19.35
C VAL A 5 -17.54 0.67 -19.71
N SER A 6 -18.22 0.72 -20.86
CA SER A 6 -19.01 -0.40 -21.38
C SER A 6 -18.15 -1.58 -21.87
N SER A 7 -16.87 -1.35 -22.20
CA SER A 7 -15.92 -2.42 -22.58
C SER A 7 -15.32 -3.15 -21.37
N VAL A 8 -15.54 -2.65 -20.15
CA VAL A 8 -15.02 -3.28 -18.92
C VAL A 8 -15.89 -4.49 -18.57
N PRO A 9 -15.29 -5.67 -18.28
CA PRO A 9 -16.04 -6.87 -17.90
C PRO A 9 -16.99 -6.65 -16.73
N SER A 10 -18.17 -7.29 -16.76
CA SER A 10 -19.19 -7.19 -15.70
C SER A 10 -18.64 -7.58 -14.32
N THR A 11 -17.75 -8.59 -14.26
CA THR A 11 -17.00 -8.96 -13.05
C THR A 11 -16.27 -7.76 -12.43
N ILE A 12 -15.47 -7.03 -13.21
CA ILE A 12 -14.69 -5.89 -12.71
C ILE A 12 -15.61 -4.73 -12.31
N ARG A 13 -16.65 -4.44 -13.11
CA ARG A 13 -17.64 -3.38 -12.79
C ARG A 13 -18.37 -3.68 -11.49
N LEU A 14 -18.79 -4.93 -11.28
CA LEU A 14 -19.42 -5.39 -10.05
C LEU A 14 -18.46 -5.22 -8.87
N LEU A 15 -17.20 -5.67 -8.98
CA LEU A 15 -16.22 -5.52 -7.90
C LEU A 15 -15.94 -4.06 -7.57
N ILE A 16 -15.84 -3.16 -8.56
CA ILE A 16 -15.70 -1.72 -8.33
C ILE A 16 -16.91 -1.18 -7.55
N LEU A 17 -18.14 -1.61 -7.89
CA LEU A 17 -19.36 -1.21 -7.18
C LEU A 17 -19.38 -1.71 -5.73
N LEU A 18 -18.91 -2.93 -5.49
CA LEU A 18 -18.94 -3.56 -4.17
C LEU A 18 -17.74 -3.19 -3.27
N SER A 19 -16.73 -2.49 -3.79
CA SER A 19 -15.53 -2.07 -3.04
C SER A 19 -15.74 -0.83 -2.18
N ARG A 20 -16.75 -0.88 -1.31
CA ARG A 20 -17.17 0.19 -0.39
C ARG A 20 -17.92 -0.40 0.80
N LEU A 21 -18.01 0.34 1.91
CA LEU A 21 -18.58 -0.18 3.15
C LEU A 21 -20.10 -0.31 3.11
N ARG A 22 -20.79 0.63 2.47
CA ARG A 22 -22.25 0.58 2.27
C ARG A 22 -22.60 1.04 0.86
N LEU A 23 -23.62 0.41 0.27
CA LEU A 23 -24.17 0.80 -1.02
C LEU A 23 -25.31 1.81 -0.83
N SER A 24 -25.41 2.79 -1.74
CA SER A 24 -26.66 3.53 -1.92
C SER A 24 -27.72 2.64 -2.60
N PRO A 25 -29.02 2.97 -2.52
CA PRO A 25 -30.05 2.23 -3.25
C PRO A 25 -29.76 2.09 -4.75
N SER A 26 -29.30 3.18 -5.39
CA SER A 26 -28.91 3.16 -6.81
C SER A 26 -27.72 2.24 -7.11
N GLN A 27 -26.76 2.11 -6.18
CA GLN A 27 -25.63 1.20 -6.31
C GLN A 27 -26.05 -0.25 -6.11
N SER A 28 -26.94 -0.53 -5.16
CA SER A 28 -27.53 -1.85 -4.97
C SER A 28 -28.26 -2.32 -6.22
N GLU A 29 -29.11 -1.48 -6.80
CA GLU A 29 -29.78 -1.79 -8.07
C GLU A 29 -28.79 -1.99 -9.22
N ALA A 30 -27.75 -1.16 -9.32
CA ALA A 30 -26.73 -1.31 -10.35
C ALA A 30 -25.94 -2.63 -10.20
N ALA A 31 -25.62 -3.03 -8.97
CA ALA A 31 -24.99 -4.32 -8.68
C ALA A 31 -25.90 -5.48 -9.08
N LEU A 32 -27.18 -5.44 -8.71
CA LEU A 32 -28.18 -6.46 -9.09
C LEU A 32 -28.33 -6.56 -10.61
N ARG A 33 -28.32 -5.43 -11.35
CA ARG A 33 -28.38 -5.42 -12.82
C ARG A 33 -27.16 -6.06 -13.50
N LEU A 34 -26.00 -6.07 -12.85
CA LEU A 34 -24.78 -6.70 -13.38
C LEU A 34 -24.73 -8.21 -13.11
N CYS A 35 -25.43 -8.69 -12.08
CA CYS A 35 -25.36 -10.09 -11.65
C CYS A 35 -25.78 -11.09 -12.74
N PRO A 36 -26.82 -10.83 -13.57
CA PRO A 36 -27.17 -11.71 -14.68
C PRO A 36 -26.08 -11.88 -15.75
N ASP A 37 -25.18 -10.90 -15.88
CA ASP A 37 -24.08 -10.94 -16.86
C ASP A 37 -22.85 -11.71 -16.32
N ILE A 38 -22.89 -12.19 -15.08
CA ILE A 38 -21.80 -12.96 -14.47
C ILE A 38 -21.95 -14.42 -14.86
N SER A 39 -21.06 -14.89 -15.75
CA SER A 39 -20.99 -16.29 -16.17
C SER A 39 -20.23 -17.19 -15.18
N ASP A 40 -19.25 -16.64 -14.45
CA ASP A 40 -18.40 -17.39 -13.52
C ASP A 40 -18.23 -16.66 -12.17
N TRP A 41 -18.96 -17.11 -11.14
CA TRP A 41 -18.81 -16.61 -9.78
C TRP A 41 -17.51 -17.05 -9.08
N GLY A 42 -16.83 -18.08 -9.61
CA GLY A 42 -15.49 -18.46 -9.21
C GLY A 42 -14.46 -17.38 -9.57
N GLU A 43 -14.56 -16.83 -10.79
CA GLU A 43 -13.76 -15.68 -11.22
C GLU A 43 -13.98 -14.46 -10.30
N VAL A 44 -15.25 -14.10 -10.03
CA VAL A 44 -15.58 -13.01 -9.09
C VAL A 44 -14.91 -13.21 -7.74
N THR A 45 -14.92 -14.44 -7.21
CA THR A 45 -14.28 -14.77 -5.93
C THR A 45 -12.77 -14.58 -5.98
N GLN A 46 -12.13 -15.07 -7.04
CA GLN A 46 -10.68 -15.00 -7.22
C GLN A 46 -10.21 -13.55 -7.41
N GLU A 47 -10.94 -12.76 -8.20
CA GLU A 47 -10.64 -11.35 -8.43
C GLU A 47 -10.88 -10.49 -7.19
N ALA A 48 -11.96 -10.74 -6.45
CA ALA A 48 -12.20 -10.07 -5.17
C ALA A 48 -11.08 -10.36 -4.16
N LYS A 49 -10.56 -11.59 -4.15
CA LYS A 49 -9.40 -11.98 -3.33
C LYS A 49 -8.13 -11.27 -3.79
N ARG A 50 -7.84 -11.24 -5.09
CA ARG A 50 -6.68 -10.57 -5.69
C ARG A 50 -6.64 -9.07 -5.37
N HIS A 51 -7.81 -8.45 -5.30
CA HIS A 51 -7.93 -7.02 -5.01
C HIS A 51 -8.16 -6.68 -3.52
N PHE A 52 -8.16 -7.69 -2.64
CA PHE A 52 -8.31 -7.55 -1.18
C PHE A 52 -9.67 -6.99 -0.74
N VAL A 53 -10.73 -7.26 -1.50
CA VAL A 53 -12.10 -6.78 -1.22
C VAL A 53 -13.11 -7.91 -1.02
N LEU A 54 -12.68 -9.16 -1.03
CA LEU A 54 -13.56 -10.33 -0.89
C LEU A 54 -14.51 -10.26 0.31
N PRO A 55 -14.11 -9.85 1.53
CA PRO A 55 -15.06 -9.76 2.65
C PRO A 55 -16.19 -8.75 2.42
N LEU A 56 -15.90 -7.61 1.77
CA LEU A 56 -16.92 -6.61 1.40
C LEU A 56 -17.84 -7.16 0.32
N VAL A 57 -17.27 -7.79 -0.71
CA VAL A 57 -18.03 -8.41 -1.81
C VAL A 57 -18.96 -9.49 -1.28
N TYR A 58 -18.45 -10.39 -0.43
CA TYR A 58 -19.25 -11.43 0.23
C TYR A 58 -20.42 -10.82 1.00
N ARG A 59 -20.16 -9.82 1.85
CA ARG A 59 -21.19 -9.16 2.66
C ARG A 59 -22.28 -8.56 1.78
N HIS A 60 -21.92 -7.79 0.75
CA HIS A 60 -22.92 -7.18 -0.13
C HIS A 60 -23.73 -8.22 -0.91
N LEU A 61 -23.09 -9.26 -1.45
CA LEU A 61 -23.80 -10.32 -2.18
C LEU A 61 -24.70 -11.14 -1.25
N ASN A 62 -24.30 -11.35 0.00
CA ASN A 62 -25.13 -11.97 1.03
C ASN A 62 -26.35 -11.11 1.37
N ASP A 63 -26.18 -9.80 1.48
CA ASP A 63 -27.27 -8.87 1.83
C ASP A 63 -28.22 -8.61 0.65
N LEU A 64 -27.72 -8.62 -0.59
CA LEU A 64 -28.50 -8.36 -1.81
C LEU A 64 -29.24 -9.58 -2.35
N GLU A 65 -28.78 -10.79 -2.03
CA GLU A 65 -29.33 -12.07 -2.51
C GLU A 65 -29.63 -12.08 -4.04
N PRO A 66 -28.64 -11.78 -4.91
CA PRO A 66 -28.90 -11.63 -6.34
C PRO A 66 -29.42 -12.92 -6.99
N PRO A 67 -30.43 -12.82 -7.87
CA PRO A 67 -30.89 -13.96 -8.65
C PRO A 67 -29.74 -14.56 -9.49
N GLY A 68 -29.59 -15.88 -9.44
CA GLY A 68 -28.57 -16.59 -10.22
C GLY A 68 -27.20 -16.74 -9.53
N LEU A 69 -27.00 -16.19 -8.32
CA LEU A 69 -25.82 -16.50 -7.51
C LEU A 69 -25.94 -17.92 -6.91
N PRO A 70 -25.06 -18.88 -7.28
CA PRO A 70 -25.11 -20.21 -6.69
C PRO A 70 -24.75 -20.16 -5.21
N ARG A 71 -25.51 -20.87 -4.36
CA ARG A 71 -25.25 -20.98 -2.92
C ARG A 71 -23.82 -21.45 -2.64
N GLU A 72 -23.32 -22.40 -3.42
CA GLU A 72 -21.94 -22.89 -3.30
C GLU A 72 -20.89 -21.80 -3.52
N ALA A 73 -21.13 -20.86 -4.44
CA ALA A 73 -20.21 -19.76 -4.66
C ALA A 73 -20.21 -18.80 -3.46
N LEU A 74 -21.39 -18.46 -2.94
CA LEU A 74 -21.53 -17.64 -1.74
C LEU A 74 -20.88 -18.31 -0.51
N ASP A 75 -21.03 -19.63 -0.35
CA ASP A 75 -20.39 -20.40 0.72
C ASP A 75 -18.86 -20.41 0.61
N ARG A 76 -18.31 -20.53 -0.61
CA ARG A 76 -16.85 -20.40 -0.84
C ARG A 76 -16.34 -19.00 -0.47
N MET A 77 -17.08 -17.96 -0.83
CA MET A 77 -16.75 -16.58 -0.45
C MET A 77 -16.79 -16.41 1.08
N ARG A 78 -17.81 -16.98 1.75
CA ARG A 78 -17.94 -16.98 3.21
C ARG A 78 -16.76 -17.65 3.89
N GLN A 79 -16.43 -18.89 3.50
CA GLN A 79 -15.32 -19.65 4.08
C GLN A 79 -13.99 -18.92 3.93
N THR A 80 -13.74 -18.34 2.75
CA THR A 80 -12.52 -17.57 2.49
C THR A 80 -12.49 -16.28 3.31
N SER A 81 -13.62 -15.58 3.47
CA SER A 81 -13.74 -14.37 4.29
C SER A 81 -13.50 -14.66 5.78
N ILE A 82 -13.98 -15.81 6.29
CA ILE A 82 -13.68 -16.28 7.65
C ILE A 82 -12.18 -16.54 7.81
N ALA A 83 -11.54 -17.20 6.85
CA ALA A 83 -10.10 -17.44 6.88
C ALA A 83 -9.28 -16.13 6.87
N MET A 84 -9.70 -15.14 6.07
CA MET A 84 -9.11 -13.79 6.05
C MET A 84 -9.29 -13.07 7.39
N THR A 85 -10.46 -13.18 8.01
CA THR A 85 -10.72 -12.58 9.33
C THR A 85 -9.84 -13.22 10.40
N ARG A 86 -9.68 -14.55 10.40
CA ARG A 86 -8.74 -15.25 11.29
C ARG A 86 -7.30 -14.76 11.09
N HIS A 87 -6.86 -14.58 9.84
CA HIS A 87 -5.55 -14.00 9.55
C HIS A 87 -5.42 -12.58 10.12
N ASN A 88 -6.42 -11.71 9.91
CA ASN A 88 -6.41 -10.35 10.46
C ASN A 88 -6.28 -10.34 11.99
N LEU A 89 -6.93 -11.27 12.69
CA LEU A 89 -6.76 -11.41 14.15
C LEU A 89 -5.31 -11.78 14.53
N CYS A 90 -4.65 -12.65 13.75
CA CYS A 90 -3.21 -12.92 13.92
C CYS A 90 -2.36 -11.67 13.68
N VAL A 91 -2.69 -10.83 12.70
CA VAL A 91 -1.98 -9.56 12.44
C VAL A 91 -2.17 -8.59 13.61
N VAL A 92 -3.38 -8.46 14.14
CA VAL A 92 -3.64 -7.63 15.36
C VAL A 92 -2.84 -8.16 16.55
N ALA A 93 -2.79 -9.48 16.74
CA ALA A 93 -1.99 -10.09 17.81
C ALA A 93 -0.48 -9.82 17.63
N ALA A 94 0.04 -9.91 16.39
CA ALA A 94 1.43 -9.60 16.08
C ALA A 94 1.77 -8.12 16.30
N GLN A 95 0.86 -7.21 15.98
CA GLN A 95 1.04 -5.78 16.26
C GLN A 95 1.05 -5.51 17.77
N ARG A 96 0.18 -6.17 18.53
CA ARG A 96 0.17 -6.07 20.00
C ARG A 96 1.45 -6.64 20.61
N HIS A 97 1.97 -7.75 20.08
CA HIS A 97 3.24 -8.31 20.51
C HIS A 97 4.40 -7.35 20.22
N LEU A 98 4.47 -6.78 19.00
CA LEU A 98 5.45 -5.76 18.64
C LEU A 98 5.42 -4.57 19.61
N MET A 99 4.22 -4.14 19.97
CA MET A 99 4.02 -3.02 20.89
C MET A 99 4.55 -3.31 22.29
N ARG A 100 4.29 -4.51 22.82
CA ARG A 100 4.61 -4.89 24.20
C ARG A 100 6.06 -5.29 24.39
N GLU A 101 6.60 -6.07 23.47
CA GLU A 101 7.93 -6.67 23.64
C GLU A 101 9.05 -5.80 23.05
N VAL A 102 8.75 -5.01 22.01
CA VAL A 102 9.78 -4.26 21.27
C VAL A 102 9.65 -2.76 21.50
N LEU A 103 8.50 -2.17 21.20
CA LEU A 103 8.37 -0.71 21.16
C LEU A 103 8.21 -0.09 22.55
N GLY A 104 7.36 -0.66 23.40
CA GLY A 104 7.07 -0.17 24.76
C GLY A 104 8.31 -0.08 25.64
N PRO A 105 9.09 -1.17 25.82
CA PRO A 105 10.28 -1.18 26.67
C PRO A 105 11.38 -0.21 26.21
N GLN A 106 11.42 0.12 24.92
CA GLN A 106 12.41 1.03 24.33
C GLN A 106 11.93 2.50 24.28
N ALA A 107 10.65 2.74 24.59
CA ALA A 107 9.99 4.04 24.44
C ALA A 107 10.25 4.69 23.07
N ILE A 108 10.25 3.89 22.00
CA ILE A 108 10.54 4.37 20.64
C ILE A 108 9.32 5.11 20.09
N PRO A 109 9.44 6.40 19.70
CA PRO A 109 8.39 7.10 18.97
C PRO A 109 8.13 6.40 17.64
N HIS A 110 6.86 6.08 17.38
CA HIS A 110 6.48 5.30 16.22
C HIS A 110 5.08 5.68 15.73
N LEU A 111 4.75 5.24 14.52
CA LEU A 111 3.50 5.55 13.86
C LEU A 111 3.04 4.35 13.03
N PHE A 112 1.86 3.81 13.34
CA PHE A 112 1.14 2.88 12.48
C PHE A 112 0.21 3.65 11.55
N PHE A 113 0.28 3.40 10.25
CA PHE A 113 -0.42 4.25 9.26
C PHE A 113 -1.21 3.46 8.20
N LYS A 114 -1.23 2.13 8.25
CA LYS A 114 -2.06 1.26 7.38
C LYS A 114 -2.50 0.03 8.18
N GLY A 115 -2.84 -1.04 7.47
CA GLY A 115 -3.02 -2.36 8.06
C GLY A 115 -4.11 -2.35 9.15
N PRO A 116 -3.84 -2.98 10.30
CA PRO A 116 -4.81 -3.07 11.39
C PRO A 116 -5.22 -1.72 11.99
N ALA A 117 -4.32 -0.73 12.01
CA ALA A 117 -4.63 0.60 12.55
C ALA A 117 -5.71 1.32 11.73
N LEU A 118 -5.58 1.28 10.39
CA LEU A 118 -6.59 1.83 9.49
C LEU A 118 -7.92 1.05 9.61
N ALA A 119 -7.85 -0.29 9.61
CA ALA A 119 -9.02 -1.14 9.76
C ALA A 119 -9.80 -0.81 11.04
N ALA A 120 -9.13 -0.78 12.20
CA ALA A 120 -9.79 -0.50 13.46
C ALA A 120 -10.36 0.92 13.55
N ARG A 121 -9.69 1.91 12.95
CA ARG A 121 -10.16 3.30 13.00
C ARG A 121 -11.40 3.54 12.15
N TYR A 122 -11.48 2.96 10.95
CA TYR A 122 -12.50 3.37 9.96
C TYR A 122 -13.48 2.27 9.55
N TYR A 123 -13.10 0.99 9.60
CA TYR A 123 -13.99 -0.10 9.20
C TYR A 123 -14.95 -0.55 10.31
N GLY A 124 -14.56 -0.36 11.58
CA GLY A 124 -15.34 -0.78 12.76
C GLY A 124 -15.35 -2.30 13.01
N ASP A 125 -15.07 -3.12 11.99
CA ASP A 125 -14.98 -4.58 12.06
C ASP A 125 -13.65 -5.07 11.45
N PRO A 126 -12.83 -5.85 12.19
CA PRO A 126 -11.62 -6.50 11.66
C PRO A 126 -11.85 -7.35 10.40
N ALA A 127 -13.06 -7.84 10.15
CA ALA A 127 -13.37 -8.62 8.94
C ALA A 127 -13.45 -7.76 7.66
N GLY A 128 -13.67 -6.45 7.78
CA GLY A 128 -13.95 -5.58 6.64
C GLY A 128 -12.76 -5.23 5.75
N ARG A 129 -11.52 -5.38 6.26
CA ARG A 129 -10.29 -5.02 5.56
C ARG A 129 -9.21 -6.08 5.75
N PHE A 130 -8.86 -6.81 4.68
CA PHE A 130 -7.75 -7.75 4.74
C PHE A 130 -6.41 -7.02 4.97
N CYS A 131 -5.66 -7.45 5.97
CA CYS A 131 -4.35 -6.89 6.34
C CYS A 131 -3.29 -7.97 6.14
N ARG A 132 -2.27 -7.70 5.35
CA ARG A 132 -1.21 -8.68 5.02
C ARG A 132 0.00 -8.57 5.95
N ASP A 133 0.26 -7.35 6.39
CA ASP A 133 1.46 -6.92 7.06
C ASP A 133 1.14 -5.80 8.06
N ILE A 134 2.16 -5.43 8.83
CA ILE A 134 2.14 -4.32 9.76
C ILE A 134 3.10 -3.26 9.24
N ASP A 135 2.56 -2.09 8.91
CA ASP A 135 3.35 -0.92 8.52
C ASP A 135 3.66 -0.04 9.73
N LEU A 136 4.94 0.14 10.02
CA LEU A 136 5.44 0.98 11.11
C LEU A 136 6.41 2.03 10.58
N LEU A 137 6.17 3.31 10.87
CA LEU A 137 7.13 4.38 10.64
C LEU A 137 7.87 4.69 11.94
N VAL A 138 9.20 4.76 11.87
CA VAL A 138 10.08 5.18 12.98
C VAL A 138 11.20 6.07 12.46
N ALA A 139 11.78 6.89 13.34
CA ALA A 139 12.90 7.75 12.99
C ALA A 139 14.14 6.92 12.65
N HIS A 140 14.97 7.42 11.71
CA HIS A 140 16.19 6.73 11.28
C HIS A 140 17.15 6.44 12.45
N LYS A 141 17.28 7.39 13.39
CA LYS A 141 18.11 7.25 14.60
C LYS A 141 17.72 6.09 15.51
N ASP A 142 16.44 5.68 15.48
CA ASP A 142 15.88 4.65 16.37
C ASP A 142 15.86 3.27 15.71
N MET A 143 16.04 3.18 14.40
CA MET A 143 15.82 1.97 13.63
C MET A 143 16.76 0.82 14.03
N VAL A 144 18.06 1.09 14.22
CA VAL A 144 19.02 0.03 14.62
C VAL A 144 18.67 -0.53 16.00
N ARG A 145 18.36 0.35 16.96
CA ARG A 145 17.92 -0.05 18.31
C ARG A 145 16.64 -0.88 18.27
N LEU A 146 15.67 -0.49 17.44
CA LEU A 146 14.44 -1.24 17.23
C LEU A 146 14.73 -2.64 16.68
N LEU A 147 15.60 -2.74 15.67
CA LEU A 147 15.96 -4.01 15.03
C LEU A 147 16.65 -4.95 16.02
N GLU A 148 17.59 -4.44 16.83
CA GLU A 148 18.26 -5.22 17.89
C GLU A 148 17.24 -5.75 18.90
N ALA A 149 16.33 -4.91 19.39
CA ALA A 149 15.27 -5.30 20.32
C ALA A 149 14.28 -6.32 19.71
N ALA A 150 13.93 -6.14 18.43
CA ALA A 150 13.05 -7.05 17.72
C ALA A 150 13.70 -8.43 17.56
N VAL A 151 14.96 -8.50 17.16
CA VAL A 151 15.69 -9.77 17.04
C VAL A 151 15.78 -10.47 18.39
N ALA A 152 16.10 -9.72 19.47
CA ALA A 152 16.12 -10.27 20.82
C ALA A 152 14.74 -10.82 21.27
N SER A 153 13.66 -10.27 20.73
CA SER A 153 12.27 -10.71 20.96
C SER A 153 11.79 -11.79 19.98
N GLY A 154 12.71 -12.42 19.22
CA GLY A 154 12.39 -13.54 18.33
C GLY A 154 11.95 -13.16 16.92
N TYR A 155 12.04 -11.89 16.53
CA TYR A 155 11.77 -11.49 15.14
C TYR A 155 12.89 -11.95 14.21
N ARG A 156 12.53 -12.42 13.02
CA ARG A 156 13.49 -12.83 11.99
C ARG A 156 13.65 -11.74 10.94
N LEU A 157 14.90 -11.46 10.57
CA LEU A 157 15.24 -10.52 9.51
C LEU A 157 14.84 -11.14 8.15
N LEU A 158 13.92 -10.51 7.41
CA LEU A 158 13.40 -11.05 6.15
C LEU A 158 13.95 -10.32 4.93
N LYS A 159 13.82 -8.99 4.88
CA LYS A 159 14.36 -8.15 3.80
C LYS A 159 15.14 -6.97 4.37
N PRO A 160 16.33 -6.65 3.83
CA PRO A 160 17.01 -7.28 2.69
C PRO A 160 17.55 -8.70 2.98
N ASP A 161 17.75 -9.50 1.92
CA ASP A 161 18.11 -10.93 2.06
C ASP A 161 19.50 -11.17 2.64
N GLY A 162 19.58 -12.05 3.63
CA GLY A 162 20.83 -12.43 4.28
C GLY A 162 21.37 -11.37 5.23
N MET A 163 20.50 -10.50 5.72
CA MET A 163 20.82 -9.57 6.79
C MET A 163 21.14 -10.32 8.09
N THR A 164 22.25 -9.98 8.73
CA THR A 164 22.70 -10.55 10.01
C THR A 164 22.34 -9.60 11.16
N PRO A 165 22.13 -10.13 12.39
CA PRO A 165 21.68 -9.33 13.54
C PRO A 165 22.80 -8.52 14.22
N ASP A 166 24.03 -8.57 13.71
CA ASP A 166 25.10 -7.72 14.24
C ASP A 166 24.85 -6.24 13.92
N ARG A 167 25.24 -5.36 14.84
CA ARG A 167 24.98 -3.93 14.75
C ARG A 167 25.50 -3.29 13.46
N GLN A 168 26.66 -3.72 12.95
CA GLN A 168 27.26 -3.16 11.73
C GLN A 168 26.41 -3.49 10.49
N SER A 169 25.97 -4.74 10.36
CA SER A 169 25.03 -5.19 9.34
C SER A 169 23.71 -4.42 9.40
N LEU A 170 23.11 -4.32 10.60
CA LEU A 170 21.84 -3.59 10.78
C LEU A 170 21.98 -2.12 10.39
N THR A 171 23.06 -1.47 10.84
CA THR A 171 23.35 -0.06 10.53
C THR A 171 23.47 0.15 9.02
N PHE A 172 24.26 -0.70 8.34
CA PHE A 172 24.42 -0.61 6.89
C PHE A 172 23.08 -0.79 6.16
N ALA A 173 22.27 -1.77 6.58
CA ALA A 173 20.96 -2.03 5.99
C ALA A 173 20.02 -0.83 6.12
N VAL A 174 19.94 -0.23 7.32
CA VAL A 174 19.11 0.95 7.61
C VAL A 174 19.49 2.15 6.74
N ASP A 175 20.78 2.35 6.47
CA ASP A 175 21.26 3.47 5.66
C ASP A 175 20.92 3.31 4.17
N VAL A 176 21.02 2.09 3.65
CA VAL A 176 20.86 1.81 2.22
C VAL A 176 19.43 1.44 1.84
N HIS A 177 18.61 0.95 2.76
CA HIS A 177 17.21 0.59 2.50
C HIS A 177 16.23 1.58 3.15
N PRO A 178 15.17 2.01 2.44
CA PRO A 178 14.12 2.84 3.01
C PRO A 178 13.14 2.04 3.90
N VAL A 179 13.05 0.73 3.66
CA VAL A 179 12.16 -0.19 4.37
C VAL A 179 12.93 -1.45 4.71
N ILE A 180 12.81 -1.91 5.95
CA ILE A 180 13.31 -3.18 6.43
C ILE A 180 12.12 -4.07 6.78
N THR A 181 12.08 -5.31 6.30
CA THR A 181 10.98 -6.23 6.60
C THR A 181 11.46 -7.27 7.61
N LEU A 182 10.71 -7.42 8.69
CA LEU A 182 10.86 -8.48 9.67
C LEU A 182 9.73 -9.50 9.52
N MET A 183 9.97 -10.72 9.98
CA MET A 183 8.94 -11.70 10.24
C MET A 183 8.76 -11.81 11.75
N SER A 184 7.57 -11.48 12.25
CA SER A 184 7.24 -11.65 13.67
C SER A 184 7.25 -13.12 14.10
N PRO A 185 7.36 -13.40 15.41
CA PRO A 185 7.23 -14.76 15.95
C PRO A 185 5.90 -15.44 15.59
N LEU A 186 4.87 -14.65 15.29
CA LEU A 186 3.54 -15.12 14.88
C LEU A 186 3.38 -15.30 13.36
N GLY A 187 4.47 -15.21 12.59
CA GLY A 187 4.43 -15.43 11.13
C GLY A 187 3.81 -14.29 10.33
N VAL A 188 3.70 -13.09 10.92
CA VAL A 188 3.19 -11.88 10.26
C VAL A 188 4.37 -10.98 9.85
N PRO A 189 4.45 -10.53 8.59
CA PRO A 189 5.43 -9.55 8.15
C PRO A 189 5.23 -8.19 8.81
N VAL A 190 6.34 -7.55 9.20
CA VAL A 190 6.38 -6.18 9.73
C VAL A 190 7.31 -5.35 8.84
N GLU A 191 6.76 -4.35 8.18
CA GLU A 191 7.53 -3.39 7.38
C GLU A 191 7.88 -2.16 8.21
N LEU A 192 9.17 -1.99 8.44
CA LEU A 192 9.75 -0.87 9.18
C LEU A 192 10.20 0.20 8.19
N HIS A 193 9.42 1.27 8.10
CA HIS A 193 9.67 2.41 7.25
C HIS A 193 10.45 3.46 8.02
N ARG A 194 11.50 4.03 7.41
CA ARG A 194 12.19 5.22 7.95
C ARG A 194 11.72 6.54 7.32
N ARG A 195 10.87 6.45 6.31
CA ARG A 195 10.26 7.54 5.54
C ARG A 195 9.11 6.99 4.71
N LEU A 196 8.13 7.83 4.39
CA LEU A 196 6.93 7.43 3.66
C LEU A 196 7.04 7.61 2.14
N ASP A 197 7.84 8.57 1.70
CA ASP A 197 8.20 8.81 0.30
C ASP A 197 9.68 8.49 0.03
N THR A 198 10.02 8.31 -1.25
CA THR A 198 11.34 7.82 -1.69
C THR A 198 12.43 8.84 -1.43
N THR A 199 12.12 10.12 -1.54
CA THR A 199 13.07 11.21 -1.32
C THR A 199 13.10 11.64 0.15
N GLY A 200 11.96 11.58 0.85
CA GLY A 200 11.76 12.19 2.17
C GLY A 200 11.46 13.69 2.08
N ALA A 201 11.12 14.19 0.90
CA ALA A 201 10.86 15.59 0.64
C ALA A 201 9.39 15.97 0.88
N ILE A 202 8.48 15.00 0.82
CA ILE A 202 7.04 15.24 0.98
C ILE A 202 6.63 15.08 2.45
N TYR A 203 7.11 14.00 3.08
CA TYR A 203 6.80 13.67 4.47
C TYR A 203 8.06 13.65 5.33
N ASP A 204 8.20 14.67 6.17
CA ASP A 204 9.16 14.67 7.27
C ASP A 204 8.73 13.70 8.37
N THR A 205 9.61 12.76 8.71
CA THR A 205 9.28 11.67 9.64
C THR A 205 9.18 12.17 11.08
N ASP A 206 10.09 13.03 11.52
CA ASP A 206 10.08 13.54 12.90
C ASP A 206 8.84 14.41 13.16
N SER A 207 8.45 15.25 12.20
CA SER A 207 7.21 16.03 12.26
C SER A 207 5.95 15.16 12.33
N LEU A 208 5.90 14.05 11.58
CA LEU A 208 4.79 13.10 11.67
C LEU A 208 4.72 12.41 13.03
N LEU A 209 5.87 11.96 13.55
CA LEU A 209 5.96 11.31 14.86
C LEU A 209 5.59 12.26 16.01
N ALA A 210 5.82 13.57 15.85
CA ALA A 210 5.42 14.58 16.82
C ALA A 210 3.90 14.87 16.82
N ARG A 211 3.18 14.47 15.76
CA ARG A 211 1.75 14.78 15.55
C ARG A 211 0.86 13.53 15.58
N THR A 212 1.33 12.41 16.13
CA THR A 212 0.55 11.18 16.19
C THR A 212 -0.68 11.33 17.07
N GLU A 213 -1.76 10.64 16.71
CA GLU A 213 -2.95 10.45 17.54
C GLU A 213 -2.95 9.07 18.18
N ASN A 214 -3.70 8.90 19.28
CA ASN A 214 -3.81 7.62 19.97
C ASN A 214 -5.09 6.89 19.55
N LEU A 215 -4.96 5.69 19.01
CA LEU A 215 -6.08 4.81 18.68
C LEU A 215 -6.12 3.61 19.63
N ALA A 216 -7.32 3.24 20.11
CA ALA A 216 -7.52 1.99 20.84
C ALA A 216 -7.54 0.81 19.85
N LEU A 217 -6.65 -0.16 20.04
CA LEU A 217 -6.56 -1.36 19.21
C LEU A 217 -6.12 -2.57 20.04
N GLY A 218 -6.86 -3.68 19.97
CA GLY A 218 -6.45 -4.97 20.58
C GLY A 218 -6.26 -4.93 22.10
N GLY A 219 -6.96 -4.04 22.81
CA GLY A 219 -6.81 -3.83 24.25
C GLY A 219 -5.58 -3.01 24.64
N GLY A 220 -4.97 -2.28 23.69
CA GLY A 220 -3.90 -1.31 23.93
C GLY A 220 -4.14 -0.01 23.18
N ARG A 221 -3.21 0.93 23.31
CA ARG A 221 -3.19 2.18 22.53
C ARG A 221 -2.04 2.12 21.54
N VAL A 222 -2.29 2.55 20.31
CA VAL A 222 -1.29 2.62 19.24
C VAL A 222 -1.24 4.03 18.69
N SER A 223 -0.04 4.50 18.36
CA SER A 223 0.18 5.80 17.72
C SER A 223 -0.16 5.72 16.24
N VAL A 224 -1.09 6.55 15.78
CA VAL A 224 -1.60 6.57 14.41
C VAL A 224 -1.52 7.96 13.80
N MET A 225 -1.67 8.01 12.48
CA MET A 225 -1.60 9.27 11.74
C MET A 225 -2.93 10.02 11.87
N PRO A 226 -2.90 11.37 12.01
CA PRO A 226 -4.12 12.18 11.89
C PRO A 226 -4.87 11.87 10.59
N THR A 227 -6.21 11.94 10.65
CA THR A 227 -7.08 11.52 9.53
C THR A 227 -6.79 12.30 8.24
N ASP A 228 -6.55 13.61 8.32
CA ASP A 228 -6.24 14.46 7.16
C ASP A 228 -4.90 14.08 6.52
N GLU A 229 -3.85 13.93 7.32
CA GLU A 229 -2.52 13.51 6.86
C GLU A 229 -2.57 12.09 6.24
N LEU A 230 -3.29 11.16 6.87
CA LEU A 230 -3.45 9.80 6.37
C LEU A 230 -4.17 9.79 5.03
N PHE A 231 -5.25 10.54 4.89
CA PHE A 231 -6.01 10.58 3.64
C PHE A 231 -5.17 11.11 2.48
N VAL A 232 -4.42 12.19 2.70
CA VAL A 232 -3.51 12.76 1.70
C VAL A 232 -2.39 11.76 1.35
N TYR A 233 -1.83 11.08 2.35
CA TYR A 233 -0.78 10.08 2.14
C TYR A 233 -1.31 8.88 1.34
N LEU A 234 -2.51 8.38 1.64
CA LEU A 234 -3.13 7.30 0.88
C LEU A 234 -3.37 7.69 -0.58
N CYS A 235 -3.85 8.92 -0.85
CA CYS A 235 -3.98 9.42 -2.22
C CYS A 235 -2.65 9.39 -2.98
N LEU A 236 -1.55 9.82 -2.35
CA LEU A 236 -0.20 9.75 -2.92
C LEU A 236 0.24 8.30 -3.16
N HIS A 237 0.13 7.45 -2.12
CA HIS A 237 0.56 6.05 -2.18
C HIS A 237 -0.20 5.28 -3.26
N HIS A 238 -1.53 5.33 -3.27
CA HIS A 238 -2.37 4.62 -4.24
C HIS A 238 -2.10 5.09 -5.67
N THR A 239 -1.89 6.40 -5.86
CA THR A 239 -1.56 6.96 -7.18
C THR A 239 -0.17 6.51 -7.66
N ARG A 240 0.83 6.45 -6.79
CA ARG A 240 2.16 5.90 -7.11
C ARG A 240 2.10 4.43 -7.53
N HIS A 241 1.17 3.68 -6.96
CA HIS A 241 0.85 2.31 -7.34
C HIS A 241 -0.27 2.19 -8.38
N ARG A 242 -0.67 3.30 -8.99
CA ARG A 242 -1.56 3.34 -10.16
C ARG A 242 -2.89 2.65 -9.95
N TRP A 243 -3.43 2.72 -8.74
CA TRP A 243 -4.77 2.22 -8.41
C TRP A 243 -5.03 0.74 -8.80
N SER A 244 -4.00 -0.12 -8.73
CA SER A 244 -4.06 -1.54 -9.11
C SER A 244 -4.86 -2.45 -8.17
N HIS A 245 -5.26 -2.01 -6.98
CA HIS A 245 -6.08 -2.80 -6.06
C HIS A 245 -7.31 -2.04 -5.56
N LEU A 246 -8.44 -2.75 -5.47
CA LEU A 246 -9.73 -2.15 -5.10
C LEU A 246 -9.87 -1.83 -3.62
N HIS A 247 -9.11 -2.48 -2.71
CA HIS A 247 -9.17 -2.10 -1.29
C HIS A 247 -8.74 -0.64 -1.06
N TRP A 248 -7.96 -0.04 -1.97
CA TRP A 248 -7.63 1.39 -1.91
C TRP A 248 -8.84 2.29 -2.13
N LEU A 249 -9.80 1.85 -2.96
CA LEU A 249 -11.08 2.54 -3.13
C LEU A 249 -11.92 2.40 -1.86
N ALA A 250 -11.93 1.21 -1.26
CA ALA A 250 -12.64 0.94 -0.01
C ALA A 250 -12.05 1.75 1.16
N ASP A 251 -10.72 1.89 1.25
CA ASP A 251 -10.04 2.71 2.25
C ASP A 251 -10.50 4.18 2.15
N LEU A 252 -10.61 4.74 0.93
CA LEU A 252 -11.16 6.09 0.76
C LEU A 252 -12.67 6.17 1.09
N ASP A 253 -13.45 5.15 0.77
CA ASP A 253 -14.89 5.11 1.09
C ASP A 253 -15.12 5.16 2.60
N VAL A 254 -14.42 4.32 3.38
CA VAL A 254 -14.60 4.26 4.83
C VAL A 254 -14.14 5.53 5.52
N MET A 255 -13.02 6.11 5.07
CA MET A 255 -12.48 7.32 5.67
C MET A 255 -13.43 8.49 5.45
N GLN A 256 -13.97 8.67 4.24
CA GLN A 256 -14.93 9.75 3.95
C GLN A 256 -16.25 9.64 4.73
N ARG A 257 -16.58 8.46 5.26
CA ARG A 257 -17.77 8.23 6.11
C ARG A 257 -17.48 8.39 7.60
N SER A 258 -16.21 8.50 7.98
CA SER A 258 -15.81 8.65 9.37
C SER A 258 -16.27 10.00 9.92
N PRO A 259 -16.74 10.08 11.17
CA PRO A 259 -17.00 11.36 11.82
C PRO A 259 -15.73 12.22 11.96
N ASP A 260 -14.55 11.60 11.98
CA ASP A 260 -13.25 12.29 12.04
C ASP A 260 -12.83 12.89 10.69
N PHE A 261 -13.57 12.66 9.61
CA PHE A 261 -13.19 13.13 8.30
C PHE A 261 -13.70 14.55 8.03
N ASP A 262 -12.74 15.46 7.85
CA ASP A 262 -13.00 16.83 7.41
C ASP A 262 -12.31 17.08 6.07
N LEU A 263 -13.11 17.32 5.04
CA LEU A 263 -12.63 17.60 3.69
C LEU A 263 -11.81 18.91 3.62
N GLN A 264 -12.15 19.92 4.45
CA GLN A 264 -11.40 21.18 4.48
C GLN A 264 -10.02 20.97 5.11
N ALA A 265 -9.94 20.20 6.19
CA ALA A 265 -8.65 19.81 6.79
C ALA A 265 -7.79 19.00 5.80
N VAL A 266 -8.39 18.05 5.07
CA VAL A 266 -7.71 17.28 4.01
C VAL A 266 -7.18 18.21 2.91
N HIS A 267 -7.99 19.16 2.44
CA HIS A 267 -7.58 20.11 1.42
C HIS A 267 -6.43 21.01 1.93
N ALA A 268 -6.53 21.55 3.14
CA ALA A 268 -5.45 22.33 3.76
C ALA A 268 -4.16 21.51 3.90
N CYS A 269 -4.26 20.23 4.28
CA CYS A 269 -3.12 19.32 4.32
C CYS A 269 -2.52 19.10 2.92
N ALA A 270 -3.36 18.88 1.92
CA ALA A 270 -2.93 18.72 0.53
C ALA A 270 -2.20 19.97 0.01
N VAL A 271 -2.66 21.18 0.37
CA VAL A 271 -1.96 22.44 0.07
C VAL A 271 -0.57 22.45 0.71
N ARG A 272 -0.47 22.18 2.01
CA ARG A 272 0.82 22.14 2.74
C ARG A 272 1.81 21.14 2.13
N ARG A 273 1.32 20.02 1.63
CA ARG A 273 2.13 18.94 1.03
C ARG A 273 2.38 19.11 -0.48
N GLY A 274 1.75 20.09 -1.13
CA GLY A 274 1.81 20.23 -2.60
C GLY A 274 1.10 19.10 -3.35
N LEU A 275 0.07 18.50 -2.75
CA LEU A 275 -0.63 17.30 -3.24
C LEU A 275 -2.10 17.56 -3.64
N VAL A 276 -2.54 18.81 -3.74
CA VAL A 276 -3.93 19.20 -4.08
C VAL A 276 -4.44 18.43 -5.29
N SER A 277 -3.75 18.50 -6.44
CA SER A 277 -4.18 17.79 -7.65
C SER A 277 -4.22 16.28 -7.51
N THR A 278 -3.38 15.70 -6.64
CA THR A 278 -3.40 14.25 -6.36
C THR A 278 -4.65 13.86 -5.58
N VAL A 279 -5.01 14.64 -4.57
CA VAL A 279 -6.22 14.41 -3.77
C VAL A 279 -7.47 14.63 -4.60
N GLU A 280 -7.54 15.72 -5.37
CA GLU A 280 -8.68 16.01 -6.25
C GLU A 280 -8.87 14.93 -7.32
N ALA A 281 -7.78 14.47 -7.95
CA ALA A 281 -7.84 13.39 -8.91
C ALA A 281 -8.32 12.07 -8.26
N SER A 282 -7.86 11.77 -7.05
CA SER A 282 -8.26 10.57 -6.30
C SER A 282 -9.75 10.60 -5.90
N LEU A 283 -10.25 11.76 -5.45
CA LEU A 283 -11.67 11.97 -5.18
C LEU A 283 -12.52 11.90 -6.46
N ALA A 284 -12.01 12.44 -7.57
CA ALA A 284 -12.67 12.35 -8.87
C ALA A 284 -12.74 10.89 -9.37
N LEU A 285 -11.66 10.11 -9.22
CA LEU A 285 -11.65 8.67 -9.46
C LEU A 285 -12.69 7.95 -8.59
N TYR A 286 -12.70 8.24 -7.27
CA TYR A 286 -13.63 7.63 -6.33
C TYR A 286 -15.10 7.86 -6.74
N ARG A 287 -15.46 9.10 -7.10
CA ARG A 287 -16.81 9.45 -7.60
C ARG A 287 -17.15 8.72 -8.90
N ALA A 288 -16.19 8.61 -9.82
CA ALA A 288 -16.38 7.87 -11.07
C ALA A 288 -16.68 6.38 -10.82
N CYS A 289 -15.92 5.77 -9.92
CA CYS A 289 -16.11 4.38 -9.51
C CYS A 289 -17.43 4.16 -8.76
N ALA A 290 -17.92 5.17 -8.02
CA ALA A 290 -19.21 5.10 -7.31
C ALA A 290 -20.43 5.07 -8.25
N GLY A 291 -20.26 5.57 -9.47
CA GLY A 291 -21.27 5.61 -10.52
C GLY A 291 -20.88 4.82 -11.76
N ILE A 292 -20.02 3.82 -11.63
CA ILE A 292 -19.48 3.07 -12.76
C ILE A 292 -20.63 2.41 -13.57
N GLY A 293 -20.73 2.75 -14.86
CA GLY A 293 -21.79 2.27 -15.74
C GLY A 293 -23.08 3.09 -15.74
N ASP A 294 -23.19 4.19 -14.99
CA ASP A 294 -24.25 5.18 -15.18
C ASP A 294 -23.79 6.25 -16.20
N PRO A 295 -24.43 6.35 -17.37
CA PRO A 295 -24.10 7.37 -18.38
C PRO A 295 -24.23 8.81 -17.86
N ARG A 296 -25.04 9.03 -16.82
CA ARG A 296 -25.24 10.35 -16.19
C ARG A 296 -24.07 10.77 -15.31
N VAL A 297 -23.17 9.85 -14.98
CA VAL A 297 -21.97 10.12 -14.20
C VAL A 297 -20.85 10.58 -15.15
N ALA A 298 -20.95 11.84 -15.57
CA ALA A 298 -19.94 12.62 -16.30
C ALA A 298 -19.80 13.97 -15.58
N VAL A 299 -18.66 14.63 -15.38
CA VAL A 299 -17.33 14.62 -15.98
C VAL A 299 -16.33 14.37 -14.85
N VAL A 300 -15.58 13.28 -14.91
CA VAL A 300 -14.38 13.17 -14.08
C VAL A 300 -13.42 14.28 -14.56
N ALA A 301 -12.84 15.06 -13.64
CA ALA A 301 -11.80 16.03 -13.96
C ALA A 301 -10.70 15.37 -14.83
N SER A 302 -9.99 16.14 -15.65
CA SER A 302 -8.99 15.62 -16.60
C SER A 302 -8.06 14.57 -15.97
N HIS A 303 -7.52 14.86 -14.77
CA HIS A 303 -6.63 13.95 -14.04
C HIS A 303 -7.35 12.71 -13.50
N GLY A 304 -8.56 12.85 -12.97
CA GLY A 304 -9.32 11.70 -12.48
C GLY A 304 -9.70 10.73 -13.60
N ARG A 305 -9.93 11.21 -14.83
CA ARG A 305 -10.13 10.34 -16.01
C ARG A 305 -8.88 9.52 -16.30
N GLU A 306 -7.71 10.14 -16.20
CA GLU A 306 -6.43 9.45 -16.39
C GLU A 306 -6.22 8.38 -15.33
N LEU A 307 -6.48 8.70 -14.05
CA LEU A 307 -6.43 7.72 -12.97
C LEU A 307 -7.41 6.56 -13.19
N LEU A 308 -8.63 6.84 -13.65
CA LEU A 308 -9.63 5.80 -13.94
C LEU A 308 -9.17 4.88 -15.06
N SER A 309 -8.66 5.43 -16.17
CA SER A 309 -8.16 4.65 -17.29
C SER A 309 -7.02 3.70 -16.88
N VAL A 310 -6.06 4.22 -16.11
CA VAL A 310 -4.93 3.45 -15.56
C VAL A 310 -5.40 2.38 -14.58
N CYS A 311 -6.33 2.73 -13.68
CA CYS A 311 -6.97 1.81 -12.74
C CYS A 311 -7.63 0.66 -13.49
N LEU A 312 -8.54 0.94 -14.43
CA LEU A 312 -9.23 -0.07 -15.24
C LEU A 312 -8.26 -0.96 -16.03
N THR A 313 -7.15 -0.39 -16.53
CA THR A 313 -6.10 -1.16 -17.20
C THR A 313 -5.40 -2.13 -16.24
N ASN A 314 -5.12 -1.71 -15.00
CA ASN A 314 -4.53 -2.59 -13.99
C ASN A 314 -5.51 -3.65 -13.47
N LEU A 315 -6.79 -3.31 -13.32
CA LEU A 315 -7.82 -4.24 -12.88
C LEU A 315 -8.05 -5.36 -13.91
N GLN A 316 -8.00 -5.04 -15.21
CA GLN A 316 -8.09 -6.05 -16.27
C GLN A 316 -6.76 -6.78 -16.55
N GLY A 317 -5.66 -6.28 -16.00
CA GLY A 317 -4.33 -6.79 -16.22
C GLY A 317 -3.82 -7.72 -15.12
N ASP A 318 -2.73 -8.40 -15.42
CA ASP A 318 -1.97 -9.22 -14.47
C ASP A 318 -0.87 -8.40 -13.76
N ARG A 319 -0.04 -9.10 -12.98
CA ARG A 319 1.11 -8.48 -12.30
C ARG A 319 2.12 -7.86 -13.27
N ARG A 320 2.27 -8.36 -14.50
CA ARG A 320 3.20 -7.80 -15.49
C ARG A 320 2.69 -6.45 -15.97
N VAL A 321 1.38 -6.32 -16.21
CA VAL A 321 0.75 -5.04 -16.54
C VAL A 321 0.98 -4.02 -15.42
N GLU A 322 0.73 -4.40 -14.16
CA GLU A 322 0.98 -3.50 -13.02
C GLU A 322 2.45 -3.01 -12.98
N LEU A 323 3.41 -3.93 -13.12
CA LEU A 323 4.84 -3.58 -13.10
C LEU A 323 5.22 -2.68 -14.28
N ALA A 324 4.75 -2.99 -15.49
CA ALA A 324 4.99 -2.17 -16.68
C ALA A 324 4.40 -0.77 -16.53
N GLN A 325 3.22 -0.67 -15.93
CA GLN A 325 2.62 0.61 -15.58
C GLN A 325 3.50 1.38 -14.59
N ARG A 326 3.90 0.77 -13.46
CA ARG A 326 4.74 1.44 -12.44
C ARG A 326 6.10 1.91 -12.97
N GLN A 327 6.67 1.22 -13.95
CA GLN A 327 7.91 1.64 -14.63
C GLN A 327 7.76 2.95 -15.42
N ARG A 328 6.53 3.33 -15.78
CA ARG A 328 6.22 4.58 -16.49
C ARG A 328 6.00 5.77 -15.53
N ASN A 329 6.30 5.63 -14.24
CA ASN A 329 6.18 6.75 -13.30
C ASN A 329 7.16 7.87 -13.66
N ILE A 330 6.70 9.12 -13.56
CA ILE A 330 7.48 10.31 -13.95
C ILE A 330 8.66 10.54 -13.01
N THR A 331 8.45 10.30 -11.71
CA THR A 331 9.51 10.28 -10.70
C THR A 331 9.33 9.08 -9.78
N THR A 332 10.27 8.89 -8.86
CA THR A 332 10.17 7.87 -7.79
C THR A 332 8.93 8.06 -6.91
N ASP A 333 8.46 9.31 -6.75
CA ASP A 333 7.36 9.67 -5.85
C ASP A 333 6.05 9.95 -6.61
N PHE A 334 6.13 10.36 -7.88
CA PHE A 334 4.97 10.77 -8.68
C PHE A 334 4.79 9.91 -9.93
N ALA A 335 3.58 9.36 -10.08
CA ALA A 335 3.23 8.52 -11.23
C ALA A 335 2.89 9.34 -12.48
N PHE A 336 2.39 10.56 -12.30
CA PHE A 336 1.85 11.38 -13.40
C PHE A 336 2.54 12.75 -13.52
N SER A 337 2.49 13.31 -14.72
CA SER A 337 3.17 14.55 -15.06
C SER A 337 2.60 15.75 -14.29
N TRP A 338 1.28 15.79 -14.13
CA TRP A 338 0.53 16.82 -13.40
C TRP A 338 0.73 16.79 -11.88
N GLN A 339 1.32 15.73 -11.32
CA GLN A 339 1.75 15.69 -9.92
C GLN A 339 3.13 16.32 -9.70
N SER A 340 3.91 16.49 -10.77
CA SER A 340 5.33 16.83 -10.69
C SER A 340 5.63 18.20 -11.31
N THR A 341 6.48 18.97 -10.63
CA THR A 341 7.05 20.21 -11.17
C THR A 341 8.36 19.91 -11.90
N MET A 342 8.92 20.89 -12.61
CA MET A 342 10.26 20.74 -13.19
C MET A 342 11.32 20.46 -12.11
N ILE A 343 11.19 21.07 -10.92
CA ILE A 343 12.10 20.85 -9.79
C ILE A 343 12.07 19.38 -9.34
N HIS A 344 10.88 18.78 -9.20
CA HIS A 344 10.75 17.35 -8.88
C HIS A 344 11.44 16.46 -9.91
N ARG A 345 11.32 16.78 -11.21
CA ARG A 345 11.93 16.00 -12.29
C ARG A 345 13.45 16.14 -12.33
N TRP A 346 13.99 17.33 -12.09
CA TRP A 346 15.43 17.56 -11.96
C TRP A 346 16.00 16.84 -10.73
N SER A 347 15.33 16.97 -9.58
CA SER A 347 15.69 16.24 -8.35
C SER A 347 15.68 14.73 -8.59
N HIS A 348 14.68 14.20 -9.30
CA HIS A 348 14.62 12.78 -9.66
C HIS A 348 15.77 12.35 -10.59
N ARG A 349 16.13 13.15 -11.59
CA ARG A 349 17.28 12.87 -12.48
C ARG A 349 18.58 12.83 -11.68
N LEU A 350 18.79 13.82 -10.81
CA LEU A 350 19.95 13.87 -9.92
C LEU A 350 19.96 12.68 -8.96
N HIS A 351 18.82 12.34 -8.35
CA HIS A 351 18.67 11.19 -7.48
C HIS A 351 19.03 9.89 -8.20
N ASN A 352 18.50 9.65 -9.41
CA ASN A 352 18.82 8.45 -10.19
C ASN A 352 20.30 8.38 -10.57
N TRP A 353 20.90 9.53 -10.93
CA TRP A 353 22.33 9.59 -11.20
C TRP A 353 23.15 9.24 -9.95
N LEU A 354 22.77 9.75 -8.77
CA LEU A 354 23.41 9.39 -7.49
C LEU A 354 23.17 7.94 -7.09
N MET A 355 22.01 7.36 -7.43
CA MET A 355 21.65 5.97 -7.11
C MET A 355 22.56 4.94 -7.79
N VAL A 356 23.20 5.28 -8.92
CA VAL A 356 24.22 4.43 -9.57
C VAL A 356 25.39 4.16 -8.62
N TRP A 357 25.72 5.13 -7.77
CA TRP A 357 26.83 5.07 -6.82
C TRP A 357 26.38 4.63 -5.42
N ARG A 358 25.08 4.49 -5.19
CA ARG A 358 24.55 4.10 -3.88
C ARG A 358 24.68 2.59 -3.71
N PRO A 359 25.39 2.12 -2.67
CA PRO A 359 25.53 0.69 -2.44
C PRO A 359 24.20 0.10 -1.97
N SER A 360 24.05 -1.21 -2.20
CA SER A 360 22.94 -2.01 -1.70
C SER A 360 23.44 -2.99 -0.64
N TYR A 361 22.54 -3.56 0.16
CA TYR A 361 22.92 -4.63 1.09
C TYR A 361 23.58 -5.82 0.38
N SER A 362 23.23 -6.08 -0.88
CA SER A 362 23.86 -7.12 -1.70
C SER A 362 25.34 -6.86 -2.01
N ASP A 363 25.81 -5.61 -1.91
CA ASP A 363 27.21 -5.26 -2.10
C ASP A 363 28.03 -5.44 -0.81
N TYR A 364 27.39 -5.21 0.34
CA TYR A 364 27.97 -5.39 1.68
C TYR A 364 28.10 -6.86 2.08
N ARG A 365 27.02 -7.63 1.93
CA ARG A 365 26.92 -9.03 2.38
C ARG A 365 28.13 -9.92 2.03
N PRO A 366 28.67 -9.93 0.79
CA PRO A 366 29.78 -10.83 0.44
C PRO A 366 31.12 -10.40 1.04
N MET A 367 31.28 -9.14 1.43
CA MET A 367 32.55 -8.60 1.94
C MET A 367 32.24 -7.46 2.92
N PRO A 368 31.88 -7.75 4.19
CA PRO A 368 31.43 -6.76 5.17
C PRO A 368 32.59 -5.89 5.66
N LEU A 369 32.83 -4.76 5.00
CA LEU A 369 33.87 -3.81 5.32
C LEU A 369 33.52 -3.03 6.59
N ARG A 370 34.54 -2.77 7.42
CA ARG A 370 34.45 -1.89 8.60
C ARG A 370 33.89 -0.52 8.20
N PRO A 371 33.15 0.20 9.09
CA PRO A 371 32.46 1.45 8.75
C PRO A 371 33.28 2.47 7.95
N HIS A 372 34.54 2.71 8.34
CA HIS A 372 35.43 3.67 7.67
C HIS A 372 35.89 3.24 6.26
N TRP A 373 35.67 2.00 5.85
CA TRP A 373 35.95 1.50 4.50
C TRP A 373 34.69 1.33 3.63
N GLN A 374 33.48 1.53 4.17
CA GLN A 374 32.24 1.29 3.42
C GLN A 374 32.05 2.27 2.24
N TRP A 375 32.75 3.40 2.23
CA TRP A 375 32.77 4.31 1.08
C TRP A 375 33.32 3.63 -0.19
N VAL A 376 34.16 2.60 -0.06
CA VAL A 376 34.69 1.80 -1.18
C VAL A 376 33.58 1.15 -2.00
N TYR A 377 32.44 0.81 -1.38
CA TYR A 377 31.31 0.28 -2.13
C TYR A 377 30.75 1.26 -3.16
N ARG A 378 30.87 2.58 -2.91
CA ARG A 378 30.41 3.59 -3.87
C ARG A 378 31.23 3.54 -5.16
N LEU A 379 32.53 3.28 -5.06
CA LEU A 379 33.43 3.15 -6.21
C LEU A 379 33.24 1.82 -6.96
N THR A 380 33.02 0.73 -6.23
CA THR A 380 32.90 -0.60 -6.84
C THR A 380 31.50 -0.91 -7.39
N ARG A 381 30.49 -0.16 -6.96
CA ARG A 381 29.09 -0.38 -7.36
C ARG A 381 28.83 -0.32 -8.87
N PRO A 382 29.31 0.69 -9.63
CA PRO A 382 29.09 0.73 -11.07
C PRO A 382 29.62 -0.52 -11.79
N PHE A 383 30.81 -0.99 -11.42
CA PHE A 383 31.43 -2.19 -12.00
C PHE A 383 30.64 -3.47 -11.67
N ARG A 384 30.17 -3.60 -10.42
CA ARG A 384 29.32 -4.74 -10.01
C ARG A 384 27.95 -4.73 -10.70
N ALA A 385 27.39 -3.55 -10.95
CA ALA A 385 26.14 -3.43 -11.70
C ALA A 385 26.32 -3.87 -13.16
N MET A 386 27.41 -3.49 -13.82
CA MET A 386 27.76 -3.95 -15.17
C MET A 386 27.99 -5.46 -15.23
N GLY A 387 28.71 -6.03 -14.24
CA GLY A 387 28.92 -7.47 -14.14
C GLY A 387 27.61 -8.27 -14.01
N LYS A 388 26.66 -7.79 -13.19
CA LYS A 388 25.32 -8.41 -13.08
C LYS A 388 24.52 -8.31 -14.38
N TYR A 389 24.65 -7.22 -15.14
CA TYR A 389 24.01 -7.06 -16.44
C TYR A 389 24.61 -8.01 -17.48
N PHE A 390 25.94 -8.15 -17.51
CA PHE A 390 26.64 -9.07 -18.38
C PHE A 390 26.29 -10.54 -18.07
N ILE A 391 26.26 -10.92 -16.79
CA ILE A 391 25.83 -12.27 -16.37
C ILE A 391 24.38 -12.55 -16.80
N ARG A 392 23.47 -11.58 -16.71
CA ARG A 392 22.08 -11.74 -17.19
C ARG A 392 21.97 -11.89 -18.71
N LEU A 393 22.84 -11.24 -19.47
CA LEU A 393 22.90 -11.39 -20.93
C LEU A 393 23.44 -12.77 -21.34
N VAL A 394 24.34 -13.34 -20.55
CA VAL A 394 24.99 -14.64 -20.83
C VAL A 394 24.22 -15.82 -20.22
N THR A 395 23.40 -15.59 -19.18
CA THR A 395 22.56 -16.61 -18.52
C THR A 395 21.13 -16.07 -18.28
N PRO A 396 20.24 -16.14 -19.29
CA PRO A 396 18.89 -15.58 -19.19
C PRO A 396 17.98 -16.27 -18.15
N ASP A 397 18.26 -17.53 -17.79
CA ASP A 397 17.40 -18.35 -16.91
C ASP A 397 17.71 -18.25 -15.40
N ALA A 398 18.56 -17.31 -14.98
CA ALA A 398 18.81 -17.10 -13.55
C ALA A 398 17.57 -16.45 -12.87
N PRO A 399 16.97 -17.07 -11.83
CA PRO A 399 15.76 -16.54 -11.21
C PRO A 399 15.99 -15.14 -10.61
N SER A 400 15.01 -14.26 -10.79
CA SER A 400 15.00 -12.92 -10.20
C SER A 400 15.03 -13.01 -8.67
N LYS A 401 16.10 -12.54 -8.04
CA LYS A 401 16.17 -12.32 -6.58
C LYS A 401 15.35 -11.11 -6.15
#